data_AF-A0A965A936-F1
#
_entry.id   AF-A0A965A936-F1
#
_cell.length_a   1.000
_cell.length_b   1.000
_cell.length_c   1.000
_cell.angle_alpha   90.00
_cell.angle_beta   90.00
_cell.angle_gamma   90.00
#
_symmetry.space_group_name_H-M   'P 1'
#
loop_
_entity.id
_entity.type
_entity.pdbx_description
1 polymer ?
#
loop_
_entity_poly.entity_id
_entity_poly.type
_entity_poly.pdbx_seq_one_letter_code
_entity_poly.pdbx_strand_id
1 'polypeptide(L)'
;MNWQFWKKNKEEKKEVQPKSKLREWVDAIAFAVVAATLIRWLIMEAYTIPTPSMEKSLLVGDFLFVSKFHYGTRTPKTPLQLPLTHQKIWFTDIPSYSKAIQLPQYRLPGISSVKRNDVVVFNVPGIEENNLYLPKSKWIDYPVDLKTNYIKRCVAIAGDTLQIKDHEVYINNTLSEQEPGMQHDYSVYAKSQINDRILEKFDINGFQII
;
A
#
# COMPACT_ATOMS: atom_id res chain seq x y z
N MET A 1 -47.35 -42.78 43.62
CA MET A 1 -47.17 -42.22 42.25
C MET A 1 -46.08 -41.18 42.33
N ASN A 2 -45.02 -41.34 41.53
CA ASN A 2 -43.69 -40.75 41.77
C ASN A 2 -43.60 -39.26 41.39
N TRP A 3 -43.04 -38.45 42.28
CA TRP A 3 -43.06 -36.97 42.26
C TRP A 3 -41.74 -36.41 41.71
N GLN A 4 -41.36 -36.78 40.48
CA GLN A 4 -40.04 -36.45 39.91
C GLN A 4 -40.03 -35.44 38.75
N PHE A 5 -41.13 -34.72 38.51
CA PHE A 5 -41.23 -33.78 37.38
C PHE A 5 -40.50 -32.43 37.58
N TRP A 6 -39.81 -32.25 38.70
CA TRP A 6 -39.14 -30.99 39.10
C TRP A 6 -37.61 -31.09 39.17
N LYS A 7 -36.97 -31.87 38.28
CA LYS A 7 -35.53 -31.68 38.01
C LYS A 7 -35.34 -30.77 36.80
N LYS A 8 -35.60 -29.47 36.99
CA LYS A 8 -34.87 -28.45 36.24
C LYS A 8 -33.41 -28.64 36.64
N ASN A 9 -32.59 -29.15 35.72
CA ASN A 9 -31.14 -29.00 35.83
C ASN A 9 -30.89 -27.52 36.02
N LYS A 10 -30.53 -27.16 37.26
CA LYS A 10 -30.00 -25.87 37.61
C LYS A 10 -28.67 -25.83 36.87
N GLU A 11 -28.69 -25.34 35.64
CA GLU A 11 -27.46 -24.95 34.96
C GLU A 11 -26.73 -24.06 35.97
N GLU A 12 -25.60 -24.55 36.46
CA GLU A 12 -24.67 -23.76 37.24
C GLU A 12 -24.30 -22.57 36.36
N LYS A 13 -25.01 -21.46 36.55
CA LYS A 13 -24.53 -20.14 36.16
C LYS A 13 -23.26 -19.94 36.97
N LYS A 14 -22.12 -20.39 36.43
CA LYS A 14 -20.81 -20.01 36.91
C LYS A 14 -20.83 -18.49 36.95
N GLU A 15 -20.91 -17.92 38.15
CA GLU A 15 -20.73 -16.50 38.36
C GLU A 15 -19.35 -16.18 37.80
N VAL A 16 -19.35 -15.56 36.62
CA VAL A 16 -18.13 -15.11 35.97
C VAL A 16 -17.60 -14.02 36.88
N GLN A 17 -16.61 -14.37 37.70
CA GLN A 17 -15.84 -13.43 38.54
C GLN A 17 -15.59 -12.16 37.72
N PRO A 18 -15.92 -10.96 38.24
CA PRO A 18 -15.73 -9.73 37.49
C PRO A 18 -14.27 -9.68 37.02
N LYS A 19 -14.06 -9.61 35.71
CA LYS A 19 -12.72 -9.53 35.16
C LYS A 19 -12.07 -8.29 35.77
N SER A 20 -10.79 -8.40 36.15
CA SER A 20 -10.04 -7.22 36.60
C SER A 20 -10.19 -6.10 35.57
N LYS A 21 -10.38 -4.85 36.00
CA LYS A 21 -10.51 -3.69 35.10
C LYS A 21 -9.38 -3.61 34.06
N LEU A 22 -8.18 -4.07 34.44
CA LEU A 22 -7.04 -4.20 33.53
C LEU A 22 -7.26 -5.27 32.44
N ARG A 23 -7.85 -6.42 32.79
CA ARG A 23 -8.17 -7.48 31.83
C ARG A 23 -9.26 -7.05 30.87
N GLU A 24 -10.26 -6.31 31.33
CA GLU A 24 -11.30 -5.75 30.45
C GLU A 24 -10.70 -4.77 29.44
N TRP A 25 -9.78 -3.91 29.89
CA TRP A 25 -9.06 -2.98 29.02
C TRP A 25 -8.19 -3.72 27.99
N VAL A 26 -7.44 -4.75 28.42
CA VAL A 26 -6.62 -5.58 27.53
C VAL A 26 -7.48 -6.34 26.53
N ASP A 27 -8.59 -6.95 26.96
CA ASP A 27 -9.52 -7.66 26.08
C ASP A 27 -10.10 -6.70 25.02
N ALA A 28 -10.46 -5.47 25.42
CA ALA A 28 -10.97 -4.45 24.50
C ALA A 28 -9.92 -4.01 23.46
N ILE A 29 -8.67 -3.76 23.88
CA ILE A 29 -7.57 -3.44 22.96
C ILE A 29 -7.30 -4.60 22.02
N ALA A 30 -7.21 -5.82 22.53
CA ALA A 30 -6.95 -7.01 21.72
C ALA A 30 -8.02 -7.18 20.65
N PHE A 31 -9.30 -7.01 21.01
CA PHE A 31 -10.40 -7.03 20.06
C PHE A 31 -10.28 -5.92 19.01
N ALA A 32 -9.98 -4.69 19.42
CA ALA A 32 -9.82 -3.56 18.52
C ALA A 32 -8.67 -3.78 17.52
N VAL A 33 -7.54 -4.31 17.96
CA VAL A 33 -6.38 -4.62 17.10
C VAL A 33 -6.72 -5.69 16.08
N VAL A 34 -7.43 -6.75 16.49
CA VAL A 34 -7.87 -7.82 15.59
C VAL A 34 -8.85 -7.28 14.55
N ALA A 35 -9.86 -6.52 14.99
CA ALA A 35 -10.83 -5.90 14.09
C ALA A 35 -10.17 -4.93 13.10
N ALA A 36 -9.28 -4.05 13.58
CA ALA A 36 -8.53 -3.12 12.73
C ALA A 36 -7.64 -3.85 11.71
N THR A 37 -7.01 -4.96 12.12
CA THR A 37 -6.20 -5.79 11.22
C THR A 37 -7.05 -6.43 10.13
N LEU A 38 -8.24 -6.95 10.47
CA LEU A 38 -9.18 -7.51 9.49
C LEU A 38 -9.71 -6.45 8.51
N ILE A 39 -10.06 -5.26 9.01
CA ILE A 39 -10.52 -4.14 8.18
C ILE A 39 -9.40 -3.71 7.21
N ARG A 40 -8.16 -3.55 7.73
CA ARG A 40 -6.98 -3.18 6.93
C ARG A 40 -6.66 -4.21 5.85
N TRP A 41 -6.87 -5.49 6.17
CA TRP A 41 -6.64 -6.57 5.24
C TRP A 41 -7.74 -6.63 4.16
N LEU A 42 -9.02 -6.55 4.53
CA LEU A 42 -10.15 -6.82 3.62
C LEU A 42 -10.71 -5.61 2.88
N ILE A 43 -10.81 -4.46 3.55
CA ILE A 43 -11.67 -3.36 3.09
C ILE A 43 -10.84 -2.22 2.52
N MET A 44 -10.05 -1.58 3.38
CA MET A 44 -9.31 -0.36 3.03
C MET A 44 -8.05 -0.21 3.85
N GLU A 45 -7.07 0.48 3.29
CA GLU A 45 -5.83 0.84 4.00
C GLU A 45 -5.54 2.32 3.80
N ALA A 46 -5.09 2.96 4.88
CA ALA A 46 -4.63 4.34 4.83
C ALA A 46 -3.13 4.36 4.53
N TYR A 47 -2.72 5.14 3.53
CA TYR A 47 -1.34 5.36 3.14
C TYR A 47 -0.98 6.84 3.27
N THR A 48 0.27 7.11 3.65
CA THR A 48 0.88 8.44 3.54
C THR A 48 1.82 8.46 2.36
N ILE A 49 1.89 9.59 1.65
CA ILE A 49 2.80 9.76 0.51
C ILE A 49 4.16 10.26 1.01
N PRO A 50 5.24 9.47 0.89
CA PRO A 50 6.55 9.88 1.36
C PRO A 50 7.41 10.53 0.25
N THR A 51 7.04 10.38 -1.02
CA THR A 51 7.87 10.79 -2.16
C THR A 51 7.12 11.72 -3.12
N PRO A 52 7.81 12.68 -3.77
CA PRO A 52 7.22 13.65 -4.70
C PRO A 52 6.98 13.07 -6.10
N SER A 53 6.97 11.74 -6.29
CA SER A 53 6.86 11.17 -7.64
C SER A 53 5.51 11.42 -8.32
N MET A 54 4.48 11.79 -7.55
CA MET A 54 3.15 12.13 -8.04
C MET A 54 2.85 13.62 -7.81
N GLU A 55 3.90 14.43 -7.61
CA GLU A 55 3.80 15.88 -7.36
C GLU A 55 2.99 16.57 -8.47
N LYS A 56 2.33 17.69 -8.13
CA LYS A 56 1.26 18.36 -8.88
C LYS A 56 -0.11 17.65 -8.87
N SER A 57 -0.18 16.32 -8.75
CA SER A 57 -1.44 15.59 -8.50
C SER A 57 -1.65 15.27 -7.02
N LEU A 58 -0.61 14.73 -6.37
CA LEU A 58 -0.63 14.29 -4.98
C LEU A 58 0.66 14.73 -4.28
N LEU A 59 0.52 15.45 -3.18
CA LEU A 59 1.65 16.07 -2.49
C LEU A 59 2.23 15.15 -1.41
N VAL A 60 3.51 15.39 -1.10
CA VAL A 60 4.18 14.69 0.00
C VAL A 60 3.48 15.06 1.32
N GLY A 61 3.12 14.05 2.11
CA GLY A 61 2.37 14.21 3.35
C GLY A 61 0.86 14.00 3.22
N ASP A 62 0.31 13.91 2.01
CA ASP A 62 -1.10 13.59 1.81
C ASP A 62 -1.44 12.18 2.32
N PHE A 63 -2.66 12.05 2.86
CA PHE A 63 -3.22 10.77 3.33
C PHE A 63 -4.25 10.25 2.32
N LEU A 64 -4.07 9.00 1.89
CA LEU A 64 -4.94 8.34 0.92
C LEU A 64 -5.65 7.15 1.57
N PHE A 65 -6.95 7.05 1.34
CA PHE A 65 -7.72 5.84 1.62
C PHE A 65 -7.80 4.98 0.37
N VAL A 66 -7.11 3.83 0.40
CA VAL A 66 -7.09 2.89 -0.72
C VAL A 66 -8.14 1.82 -0.48
N SER A 67 -9.10 1.71 -1.40
CA SER A 67 -10.10 0.65 -1.33
C SER A 67 -9.60 -0.64 -2.00
N LYS A 68 -9.37 -1.67 -1.19
CA LYS A 68 -8.94 -2.99 -1.68
C LYS A 68 -10.11 -3.85 -2.12
N PHE A 69 -11.25 -3.70 -1.44
CA PHE A 69 -12.46 -4.46 -1.70
C PHE A 69 -12.99 -4.27 -3.12
N HIS A 70 -13.03 -3.02 -3.61
CA HIS A 70 -13.56 -2.72 -4.94
C HIS A 70 -12.78 -3.40 -6.08
N TYR A 71 -11.46 -3.57 -5.94
CA TYR A 71 -10.61 -4.14 -7.00
C TYR A 71 -10.27 -5.63 -6.79
N GLY A 72 -10.84 -6.26 -5.77
CA GLY A 72 -10.59 -7.66 -5.44
C GLY A 72 -9.48 -7.81 -4.39
N THR A 73 -9.88 -8.03 -3.15
CA THR A 73 -8.96 -8.19 -2.03
C THR A 73 -8.10 -9.45 -2.19
N ARG A 74 -6.84 -9.39 -1.79
CA ARG A 74 -5.92 -10.55 -1.80
C ARG A 74 -5.93 -11.23 -0.43
N THR A 75 -5.90 -12.55 -0.40
CA THR A 75 -5.67 -13.30 0.85
C THR A 75 -4.24 -13.05 1.35
N PRO A 76 -3.94 -13.21 2.65
CA PRO A 76 -2.63 -12.90 3.19
C PRO A 76 -1.73 -14.11 2.94
N LYS A 77 -0.52 -13.87 2.44
CA LYS A 77 0.45 -14.96 2.28
C LYS A 77 1.12 -15.29 3.61
N THR A 78 1.28 -14.29 4.48
CA THR A 78 1.93 -14.39 5.80
C THR A 78 0.93 -14.18 6.95
N PRO A 79 0.22 -15.24 7.38
CA PRO A 79 -0.75 -15.11 8.49
C PRO A 79 -0.08 -14.82 9.83
N LEU A 80 1.17 -15.24 10.02
CA LEU A 80 1.96 -15.01 11.22
C LEU A 80 2.76 -13.72 11.09
N GLN A 81 2.06 -12.60 11.07
CA GLN A 81 2.63 -11.26 11.06
C GLN A 81 2.12 -10.46 12.25
N LEU A 82 2.98 -9.63 12.85
CA LEU A 82 2.57 -8.72 13.90
C LEU A 82 1.59 -7.67 13.36
N PRO A 83 0.44 -7.47 14.02
CA PRO A 83 -0.56 -6.54 13.54
C PRO A 83 0.01 -5.12 13.47
N LEU A 84 -0.50 -4.35 12.50
CA LEU A 84 -0.13 -2.96 12.24
C LEU A 84 1.31 -2.71 11.74
N THR A 85 2.19 -3.72 11.74
CA THR A 85 3.56 -3.60 11.20
C THR A 85 3.60 -3.93 9.71
N HIS A 86 4.65 -3.51 8.99
CA HIS A 86 4.90 -3.92 7.60
C HIS A 86 5.99 -5.00 7.55
N GLN A 87 7.25 -4.67 7.24
CA GLN A 87 8.36 -5.64 7.12
C GLN A 87 9.14 -5.87 8.41
N LYS A 88 9.23 -4.84 9.25
CA LYS A 88 10.00 -4.82 10.49
C LYS A 88 9.13 -4.34 11.64
N ILE A 89 9.49 -4.76 12.85
CA ILE A 89 8.84 -4.28 14.06
C ILE A 89 9.26 -2.82 14.30
N TRP A 90 8.34 -1.99 14.78
CA TRP A 90 8.63 -0.62 15.18
C TRP A 90 9.87 -0.56 16.08
N PHE A 91 10.78 0.37 15.80
CA PHE A 91 12.00 0.63 16.58
C PHE A 91 13.06 -0.49 16.56
N THR A 92 12.92 -1.54 15.75
CA THR A 92 13.92 -2.62 15.67
C THR A 92 14.18 -3.07 14.23
N ASP A 93 15.29 -3.78 14.00
CA ASP A 93 15.60 -4.42 12.73
C ASP A 93 15.04 -5.85 12.57
N ILE A 94 14.22 -6.28 13.53
CA ILE A 94 13.67 -7.64 13.56
C ILE A 94 12.53 -7.75 12.54
N PRO A 95 12.48 -8.82 11.72
CA PRO A 95 11.36 -9.04 10.82
C PRO A 95 10.06 -9.17 11.61
N SER A 96 9.01 -8.50 11.13
CA SER A 96 7.67 -8.51 11.73
C SER A 96 6.87 -9.80 11.46
N TYR A 97 7.41 -10.68 10.62
CA TYR A 97 6.70 -11.84 10.09
C TYR A 97 7.52 -13.12 10.26
N SER A 98 6.82 -14.23 10.42
CA SER A 98 7.43 -15.57 10.41
C SER A 98 7.32 -16.22 9.03
N LYS A 99 8.41 -16.83 8.58
CA LYS A 99 8.43 -17.62 7.33
C LYS A 99 7.95 -19.06 7.52
N ALA A 100 7.65 -19.48 8.76
CA ALA A 100 7.30 -20.87 9.07
C ALA A 100 6.00 -21.33 8.38
N ILE A 101 5.04 -20.42 8.20
CA ILE A 101 3.75 -20.71 7.56
C ILE A 101 3.53 -19.69 6.44
N GLN A 102 3.50 -20.17 5.19
CA GLN A 102 3.11 -19.37 4.03
C GLN A 102 1.91 -20.01 3.37
N LEU A 103 0.86 -19.22 3.16
CA LEU A 103 -0.36 -19.68 2.51
C LEU A 103 -0.34 -19.36 1.01
N PRO A 104 -1.00 -20.18 0.17
CA PRO A 104 -1.25 -19.80 -1.21
C PRO A 104 -2.09 -18.52 -1.26
N GLN A 105 -1.68 -17.58 -2.10
CA GLN A 105 -2.34 -16.28 -2.24
C GLN A 105 -3.37 -16.30 -3.37
N TYR A 106 -4.62 -15.99 -3.05
CA TYR A 106 -5.71 -15.85 -4.00
C TYR A 106 -6.21 -14.41 -4.04
N ARG A 107 -6.79 -14.01 -5.17
CA ARG A 107 -7.48 -12.72 -5.32
C ARG A 107 -8.98 -12.99 -5.40
N LEU A 108 -9.72 -12.36 -4.50
CA LEU A 108 -11.17 -12.39 -4.51
C LEU A 108 -11.70 -11.57 -5.70
N PRO A 109 -12.90 -11.89 -6.23
CA PRO A 109 -13.49 -11.10 -7.30
C PRO A 109 -13.66 -9.64 -6.84
N GLY A 110 -13.25 -8.71 -7.70
CA GLY A 110 -13.50 -7.28 -7.52
C GLY A 110 -14.85 -6.86 -8.10
N ILE A 111 -15.37 -5.74 -7.60
CA ILE A 111 -16.58 -5.09 -8.12
C ILE A 111 -16.25 -4.23 -9.34
N SER A 112 -15.04 -3.66 -9.37
CA SER A 112 -14.55 -2.77 -10.41
C SER A 112 -13.19 -3.21 -10.93
N SER A 113 -12.82 -2.66 -12.08
CA SER A 113 -11.54 -2.86 -12.74
C SER A 113 -10.80 -1.53 -12.84
N VAL A 114 -9.47 -1.58 -12.83
CA VAL A 114 -8.61 -0.40 -13.03
C VAL A 114 -8.88 0.19 -14.41
N LYS A 115 -9.02 1.51 -14.47
CA LYS A 115 -9.18 2.29 -15.69
C LYS A 115 -7.92 3.10 -15.96
N ARG A 116 -7.79 3.57 -17.21
CA ARG A 116 -6.74 4.54 -17.55
C ARG A 116 -6.93 5.81 -16.71
N ASN A 117 -5.81 6.44 -16.38
CA ASN A 117 -5.65 7.59 -15.50
C ASN A 117 -6.01 7.40 -14.02
N ASP A 118 -6.48 6.21 -13.60
CA ASP A 118 -6.66 5.91 -12.17
C ASP A 118 -5.34 5.98 -11.41
N VAL A 119 -5.36 6.57 -10.22
CA VAL A 119 -4.25 6.45 -9.26
C VAL A 119 -4.36 5.10 -8.56
N VAL A 120 -3.34 4.26 -8.73
CA VAL A 120 -3.32 2.90 -8.20
C VAL A 120 -2.19 2.71 -7.19
N VAL A 121 -2.49 1.92 -6.16
CA VAL A 121 -1.50 1.45 -5.20
C VAL A 121 -1.25 -0.02 -5.43
N PHE A 122 0.02 -0.39 -5.62
CA PHE A 122 0.40 -1.77 -5.93
C PHE A 122 1.72 -2.14 -5.26
N ASN A 123 1.91 -3.44 -5.05
CA ASN A 123 3.16 -3.99 -4.56
C ASN A 123 4.19 -4.02 -5.69
N VAL A 124 5.40 -3.47 -5.45
CA VAL A 124 6.47 -3.48 -6.45
C VAL A 124 6.80 -4.90 -6.92
N PRO A 125 6.91 -5.16 -8.23
CA PRO A 125 7.12 -6.51 -8.73
C PRO A 125 8.56 -6.99 -8.48
N GLY A 126 9.55 -6.14 -8.76
CA GLY A 126 10.97 -6.47 -8.74
C GLY A 126 11.57 -6.56 -7.35
N ILE A 127 12.52 -7.50 -7.17
CA ILE A 127 13.31 -7.60 -5.94
C ILE A 127 14.24 -6.38 -5.79
N GLU A 128 14.79 -5.87 -6.90
CA GLU A 128 15.66 -4.69 -6.90
C GLU A 128 14.96 -3.46 -6.35
N GLU A 129 13.79 -3.12 -6.90
CA GLU A 129 13.02 -1.95 -6.48
C GLU A 129 12.63 -2.00 -5.01
N ASN A 130 12.30 -3.20 -4.50
CA ASN A 130 11.96 -3.38 -3.10
C ASN A 130 13.16 -3.26 -2.16
N ASN A 131 14.39 -3.28 -2.69
CA ASN A 131 15.64 -3.23 -1.95
C ASN A 131 16.55 -2.07 -2.42
N LEU A 132 16.00 -1.03 -3.05
CA LEU A 132 16.75 0.05 -3.71
C LEU A 132 17.80 0.73 -2.81
N TYR A 133 17.52 0.81 -1.51
CA TYR A 133 18.39 1.45 -0.52
C TYR A 133 19.33 0.46 0.21
N LEU A 134 19.38 -0.80 -0.23
CA LEU A 134 20.19 -1.85 0.40
C LEU A 134 21.28 -2.34 -0.55
N PRO A 135 22.48 -2.66 -0.04
CA PRO A 135 23.50 -3.33 -0.84
C PRO A 135 22.97 -4.71 -1.28
N LYS A 136 23.39 -5.15 -2.47
CA LYS A 136 22.92 -6.41 -3.10
C LYS A 136 23.08 -7.64 -2.21
N SER A 137 24.07 -7.66 -1.32
CA SER A 137 24.28 -8.72 -0.33
C SER A 137 23.18 -8.84 0.73
N LYS A 138 22.34 -7.82 0.91
CA LYS A 138 21.26 -7.75 1.91
C LYS A 138 19.87 -7.80 1.28
N TRP A 139 19.75 -8.11 -0.01
CA TRP A 139 18.45 -8.16 -0.65
C TRP A 139 17.57 -9.26 -0.07
N ILE A 140 16.32 -8.91 0.18
CA ILE A 140 15.31 -9.82 0.70
C ILE A 140 14.20 -9.92 -0.33
N ASP A 141 13.87 -11.16 -0.72
CA ASP A 141 12.67 -11.45 -1.48
C ASP A 141 11.48 -11.55 -0.51
N TYR A 142 10.73 -10.45 -0.41
CA TYR A 142 9.56 -10.38 0.44
C TYR A 142 8.35 -11.07 -0.21
N PRO A 143 7.50 -11.75 0.57
CA PRO A 143 6.21 -12.21 0.08
C PRO A 143 5.37 -11.00 -0.37
N VAL A 144 4.43 -11.25 -1.29
CA VAL A 144 3.72 -10.18 -2.02
C VAL A 144 3.02 -9.18 -1.10
N ASP A 145 2.46 -9.64 0.01
CA ASP A 145 1.80 -8.84 1.05
C ASP A 145 2.75 -7.95 1.88
N LEU A 146 4.06 -8.19 1.82
CA LEU A 146 5.09 -7.44 2.53
C LEU A 146 6.02 -6.66 1.60
N LYS A 147 5.77 -6.70 0.29
CA LYS A 147 6.50 -5.88 -0.68
C LYS A 147 6.11 -4.42 -0.54
N THR A 148 7.06 -3.52 -0.77
CA THR A 148 6.82 -2.07 -0.73
C THR A 148 5.68 -1.67 -1.66
N ASN A 149 4.82 -0.76 -1.19
CA ASN A 149 3.69 -0.25 -1.95
C ASN A 149 4.08 1.02 -2.68
N TYR A 150 3.84 1.07 -3.99
CA TYR A 150 4.03 2.25 -4.82
C TYR A 150 2.69 2.81 -5.25
N ILE A 151 2.63 4.13 -5.38
CA ILE A 151 1.46 4.88 -5.84
C ILE A 151 1.83 5.51 -7.17
N LYS A 152 1.11 5.13 -8.22
CA LYS A 152 1.35 5.61 -9.59
C LYS A 152 0.03 5.77 -10.35
N ARG A 153 0.07 6.50 -11.45
CA ARG A 153 -1.04 6.62 -12.39
C ARG A 153 -1.04 5.45 -13.38
N CYS A 154 -2.20 4.83 -13.59
CA CYS A 154 -2.37 3.78 -14.58
C CYS A 154 -2.54 4.39 -15.97
N VAL A 155 -1.47 4.42 -16.77
CA VAL A 155 -1.48 5.05 -18.10
C VAL A 155 -2.08 4.12 -19.16
N ALA A 156 -1.82 2.83 -19.07
CA ALA A 156 -2.29 1.80 -20.00
C ALA A 156 -2.85 0.59 -19.25
N ILE A 157 -3.85 -0.07 -19.84
CA ILE A 157 -4.44 -1.30 -19.32
C ILE A 157 -4.18 -2.48 -20.25
N ALA A 158 -4.49 -3.70 -19.79
CA ALA A 158 -4.29 -4.91 -20.58
C ALA A 158 -5.01 -4.83 -21.94
N GLY A 159 -4.27 -5.11 -23.01
CA GLY A 159 -4.75 -4.97 -24.40
C GLY A 159 -4.32 -3.67 -25.08
N ASP A 160 -3.82 -2.68 -24.33
CA ASP A 160 -3.32 -1.43 -24.91
C ASP A 160 -1.91 -1.57 -25.48
N THR A 161 -1.64 -0.80 -26.53
CA THR A 161 -0.29 -0.51 -27.01
C THR A 161 0.13 0.87 -26.50
N LEU A 162 1.16 0.92 -25.67
CA LEU A 162 1.76 2.17 -25.18
C LEU A 162 3.01 2.51 -25.99
N GLN A 163 3.10 3.75 -26.44
CA GLN A 163 4.28 4.30 -27.12
C GLN A 163 4.64 5.65 -26.50
N ILE A 164 5.93 5.93 -26.35
CA ILE A 164 6.42 7.26 -25.97
C ILE A 164 7.19 7.79 -27.17
N LYS A 165 6.76 8.94 -27.72
CA LYS A 165 7.39 9.61 -28.86
C LYS A 165 7.55 11.08 -28.51
N ASP A 166 8.76 11.60 -28.63
CA ASP A 166 9.06 13.01 -28.35
C ASP A 166 8.49 13.50 -26.99
N HIS A 167 8.67 12.67 -25.95
CA HIS A 167 8.17 12.89 -24.58
C HIS A 167 6.64 12.89 -24.41
N GLU A 168 5.89 12.57 -25.46
CA GLU A 168 4.45 12.39 -25.41
C GLU A 168 4.07 10.91 -25.35
N VAL A 169 3.03 10.61 -24.59
CA VAL A 169 2.49 9.25 -24.47
C VAL A 169 1.36 9.04 -25.46
N TYR A 170 1.43 7.95 -26.22
CA TYR A 170 0.40 7.49 -27.14
C TYR A 170 -0.14 6.14 -26.66
N ILE A 171 -1.47 6.03 -26.60
CA ILE A 171 -2.19 4.79 -26.31
C ILE A 171 -2.99 4.39 -27.55
N ASN A 172 -2.77 3.19 -28.07
CA ASN A 172 -3.42 2.68 -29.28
C ASN A 172 -3.30 3.67 -30.46
N ASN A 173 -2.10 4.24 -30.63
CA ASN A 173 -1.75 5.25 -31.63
C ASN A 173 -2.46 6.61 -31.49
N THR A 174 -3.27 6.80 -30.45
CA THR A 174 -3.89 8.10 -30.10
C THR A 174 -3.09 8.78 -28.99
N LEU A 175 -2.90 10.10 -29.08
CA LEU A 175 -2.27 10.90 -28.02
C LEU A 175 -3.06 10.72 -26.71
N SER A 176 -2.35 10.38 -25.64
CA SER A 176 -2.93 10.22 -24.30
C SER A 176 -3.32 11.58 -23.73
N GLU A 177 -4.36 11.57 -22.90
CA GLU A 177 -4.70 12.72 -22.06
C GLU A 177 -3.49 13.07 -21.17
N GLN A 178 -3.09 14.35 -21.20
CA GLN A 178 -2.00 14.87 -20.39
C GLN A 178 -2.57 15.48 -19.12
N GLU A 179 -2.00 15.15 -17.97
CA GLU A 179 -2.43 15.72 -16.69
C GLU A 179 -2.02 17.19 -16.59
N PRO A 180 -2.90 18.06 -16.05
CA PRO A 180 -2.54 19.45 -15.76
C PRO A 180 -1.33 19.50 -14.82
N GLY A 181 -0.19 20.00 -15.31
CA GLY A 181 1.06 20.06 -14.54
C GLY A 181 2.02 18.90 -14.77
N MET A 182 1.86 18.13 -15.85
CA MET A 182 2.90 17.20 -16.33
C MET A 182 4.25 17.93 -16.47
N GLN A 183 5.31 17.32 -15.96
CA GLN A 183 6.67 17.85 -16.02
C GLN A 183 7.52 17.05 -17.01
N HIS A 184 8.42 17.76 -17.70
CA HIS A 184 9.40 17.16 -18.59
C HIS A 184 10.80 17.45 -18.06
N ASP A 185 11.63 16.41 -18.08
CA ASP A 185 13.05 16.54 -17.76
C ASP A 185 13.86 16.64 -19.07
N TYR A 186 14.78 17.60 -19.10
CA TYR A 186 15.59 17.91 -20.27
C TYR A 186 17.05 18.06 -19.90
N SER A 187 17.92 17.35 -20.62
CA SER A 187 19.36 17.58 -20.59
C SER A 187 19.74 18.67 -21.59
N VAL A 188 20.18 19.83 -21.09
CA VAL A 188 20.54 20.99 -21.93
C VAL A 188 22.03 21.25 -21.84
N TYR A 189 22.70 21.37 -22.99
CA TYR A 189 24.10 21.77 -23.08
C TYR A 189 24.22 23.22 -23.52
N ALA A 190 24.70 24.08 -22.63
CA ALA A 190 24.96 25.48 -22.95
C ALA A 190 26.42 25.71 -23.32
N LYS A 191 26.66 26.59 -24.30
CA LYS A 191 28.01 27.02 -24.70
C LYS A 191 28.66 27.97 -23.68
N SER A 192 27.86 28.54 -22.79
CA SER A 192 28.25 29.49 -21.75
C SER A 192 27.53 29.14 -20.46
N GLN A 193 28.04 29.65 -19.34
CA GLN A 193 27.38 29.50 -18.04
C GLN A 193 25.94 30.04 -18.09
N ILE A 194 24.99 29.26 -17.60
CA ILE A 194 23.58 29.67 -17.51
C ILE A 194 23.39 30.45 -16.21
N ASN A 195 22.69 31.58 -16.29
CA ASN A 195 22.32 32.40 -15.13
C ASN A 195 20.91 32.04 -14.68
N ASP A 196 20.65 32.00 -13.38
CA ASP A 196 19.35 31.66 -12.77
C ASP A 196 18.19 32.49 -13.34
N ARG A 197 18.41 33.78 -13.64
CA ARG A 197 17.39 34.64 -14.27
C ARG A 197 16.93 34.14 -15.64
N ILE A 198 17.81 33.45 -16.37
CA ILE A 198 17.46 32.85 -17.67
C ILE A 198 16.57 31.63 -17.43
N LEU A 199 16.86 30.83 -16.41
CA LEU A 199 16.06 29.65 -16.05
C LEU A 199 14.67 30.05 -15.58
N GLU A 200 14.55 31.06 -14.70
CA GLU A 200 13.27 31.63 -14.27
C GLU A 200 12.45 32.17 -15.45
N LYS A 201 13.10 32.84 -16.41
CA LYS A 201 12.42 33.36 -17.61
C LYS A 201 11.77 32.26 -18.45
N PHE A 202 12.33 31.05 -18.43
CA PHE A 202 11.79 29.90 -19.14
C PHE A 202 10.93 28.97 -18.26
N ASP A 203 10.62 29.39 -17.02
CA ASP A 203 9.90 28.57 -16.02
C ASP A 203 10.56 27.20 -15.77
N ILE A 204 11.89 27.14 -15.89
CA ILE A 204 12.68 25.95 -15.62
C ILE A 204 12.97 25.89 -14.13
N ASN A 205 12.32 24.94 -13.45
CA ASN A 205 12.45 24.71 -12.01
C ASN A 205 13.21 23.40 -11.76
N GLY A 206 13.95 23.29 -10.65
CA GLY A 206 14.60 22.04 -10.24
C GLY A 206 15.80 21.60 -11.10
N PHE A 207 16.66 22.54 -11.51
CA PHE A 207 17.83 22.25 -12.34
C PHE A 207 19.02 21.75 -11.51
N GLN A 208 19.83 20.88 -12.11
CA GLN A 208 21.13 20.46 -11.58
C GLN A 208 22.20 20.73 -12.64
N ILE A 209 23.17 21.59 -12.31
CA ILE A 209 24.34 21.84 -13.18
C ILE A 209 25.33 20.72 -12.91
N ILE A 210 25.59 19.88 -13.93
CA ILE A 210 26.54 18.76 -13.88
C ILE A 210 27.88 19.21 -14.48
#